data_AF-A0A1Q5A8U5-F1
#
_entry.id   AF-A0A1Q5A8U5-F1
#
_cell.length_a   1.000
_cell.length_b   1.000
_cell.length_c   1.000
_cell.angle_alpha   90.00
_cell.angle_beta   90.00
_cell.angle_gamma   90.00
#
_symmetry.space_group_name_H-M   'P 1'
#
loop_
_entity.id
_entity.type
_entity.pdbx_description
1 polymer ?
#
loop_
_entity_poly.entity_id
_entity_poly.type
_entity_poly.pdbx_seq_one_letter_code
_entity_poly.pdbx_strand_id
1 'polypeptide(L)'
;MYRQGDVLIMELEESAVPAPFLEAPGELRDGRGRLVLALGEVTGHAHAVQGPGRLIREAGQFGPMLLHLPEGGRVVHEEHAVIPLPKGWFRVVRQREYAPGAIRIVAD
;
A
#
# COMPACT_ATOMS: atom_id res chain seq x y z
N MET A 1 0.96 13.94 0.04
CA MET A 1 0.14 12.71 0.20
C MET A 1 -0.45 12.33 -1.14
N TYR A 2 -0.52 11.04 -1.44
CA TYR A 2 -1.02 10.49 -2.70
C TYR A 2 -2.13 9.49 -2.40
N ARG A 3 -3.15 9.42 -3.25
CA ARG A 3 -4.29 8.52 -3.06
C ARG A 3 -4.70 7.89 -4.38
N GLN A 4 -4.96 6.58 -4.35
CA GLN A 4 -5.52 5.84 -5.48
C GLN A 4 -6.51 4.82 -4.92
N GLY A 5 -7.81 4.97 -5.21
CA GLY A 5 -8.85 4.09 -4.66
C GLY A 5 -8.81 4.02 -3.12
N ASP A 6 -8.66 2.81 -2.61
CA ASP A 6 -8.55 2.49 -1.19
C ASP A 6 -7.12 2.59 -0.64
N VAL A 7 -6.14 3.02 -1.44
CA VAL A 7 -4.74 3.17 -1.00
C VAL A 7 -4.40 4.63 -0.76
N LEU A 8 -3.98 4.93 0.46
CA LEU A 8 -3.36 6.20 0.84
C LEU A 8 -1.84 6.00 1.03
N ILE A 9 -1.04 6.87 0.41
CA ILE A 9 0.42 6.85 0.45
C ILE A 9 0.90 8.20 0.98
N MET A 10 1.64 8.15 2.09
CA MET A 10 2.17 9.33 2.76
C MET A 10 3.68 9.25 2.78
N GLU A 11 4.36 10.33 2.42
CA GLU A 11 5.81 10.44 2.59
C GLU A 11 6.16 10.21 4.06
N LEU A 12 7.26 9.50 4.26
CA LEU A 12 7.79 9.17 5.57
C LEU A 12 9.27 9.54 5.56
N GLU A 13 9.69 10.37 6.50
CA GLU A 13 11.12 10.64 6.70
C GLU A 13 11.84 9.35 7.09
N GLU A 14 13.03 9.12 6.53
CA GLU A 14 13.81 7.92 6.81
C GLU A 14 14.11 7.76 8.31
N SER A 15 14.33 8.86 9.03
CA SER A 15 14.52 8.87 10.49
C SER A 15 13.30 8.38 11.29
N ALA A 16 12.12 8.36 10.67
CA ALA A 16 10.89 7.85 11.26
C ALA A 16 10.63 6.38 10.92
N VAL A 17 11.47 5.75 10.08
CA VAL A 17 11.42 4.32 9.79
C VAL A 17 12.03 3.56 10.98
N PRO A 18 11.32 2.60 11.59
CA PRO A 18 11.89 1.78 12.65
C PRO A 18 13.13 1.03 12.15
N ALA A 19 14.22 1.04 12.94
CA ALA A 19 15.51 0.48 12.54
C ALA A 19 15.47 -0.96 11.97
N PRO A 20 14.65 -1.89 12.50
CA PRO A 20 14.53 -3.23 11.92
C PRO A 20 14.02 -3.25 10.47
N PHE A 21 13.33 -2.21 10.02
CA PHE A 21 12.72 -2.13 8.69
C PHE A 21 13.60 -1.46 7.63
N LEU A 22 14.65 -0.74 8.03
CA LEU A 22 15.57 -0.08 7.09
C LEU A 22 16.17 -1.10 6.09
N GLU A 23 16.61 -2.24 6.62
CA GLU A 23 17.24 -3.34 5.87
C GLU A 23 16.39 -4.61 5.81
N ALA A 24 15.11 -4.55 6.23
CA ALA A 24 14.24 -5.72 6.18
C ALA A 24 14.05 -6.19 4.72
N PRO A 25 13.98 -7.52 4.49
CA PRO A 25 13.56 -8.03 3.21
C PRO A 25 12.15 -7.54 2.90
N GLY A 26 11.90 -7.20 1.64
CA GLY A 26 10.58 -6.82 1.19
C GLY A 26 9.68 -8.01 0.91
N GLU A 27 8.38 -7.74 0.80
CA GLU A 27 7.37 -8.62 0.23
C GLU A 27 7.79 -9.11 -1.16
N LEU A 28 7.36 -10.33 -1.48
CA LEU A 28 7.55 -10.87 -2.82
C LEU A 28 6.76 -10.05 -3.85
N ARG A 29 7.34 -9.94 -5.04
CA ARG A 29 6.65 -9.36 -6.19
C ARG A 29 5.64 -10.35 -6.75
N ASP A 30 4.58 -9.84 -7.37
CA ASP A 30 3.62 -10.69 -8.07
C ASP A 30 4.23 -11.33 -9.34
N GLY A 31 3.48 -12.20 -10.01
CA GLY A 31 3.92 -12.86 -11.25
C GLY A 31 4.17 -11.90 -12.43
N ARG A 32 3.83 -10.60 -12.28
CA ARG A 32 4.13 -9.52 -13.23
C ARG A 32 5.29 -8.63 -12.77
N GLY A 33 5.99 -9.00 -11.69
CA GLY A 33 7.12 -8.27 -11.13
C GLY A 33 6.75 -7.00 -10.36
N ARG A 34 5.48 -6.83 -9.97
CA ARG A 34 4.99 -5.62 -9.28
C ARG A 34 5.00 -5.79 -7.76
N LEU A 35 5.20 -4.69 -7.03
CA LEU A 35 4.93 -4.63 -5.59
C LEU A 35 3.45 -4.29 -5.37
N VAL A 36 2.66 -5.24 -4.89
CA VAL A 36 1.22 -5.06 -4.71
C VAL A 36 0.91 -4.43 -3.36
N LEU A 37 0.43 -3.18 -3.38
CA LEU A 37 0.00 -2.44 -2.19
C LEU A 37 -1.38 -2.94 -1.74
N ALA A 38 -2.31 -3.02 -2.68
CA ALA A 38 -3.65 -3.55 -2.50
C ALA A 38 -4.14 -4.28 -3.74
N LEU A 39 -4.96 -5.31 -3.53
CA LEU A 39 -5.78 -5.88 -4.59
C LEU A 39 -6.97 -4.94 -4.77
N GLY A 40 -7.34 -4.65 -6.02
CA GLY A 40 -8.55 -3.90 -6.33
C GLY A 40 -9.80 -4.74 -6.07
N GLU A 41 -10.97 -4.09 -6.14
CA GLU A 41 -12.26 -4.74 -5.94
C GLU A 41 -12.59 -5.75 -7.05
N VAL A 42 -12.13 -5.45 -8.27
CA VAL A 42 -12.27 -6.32 -9.44
C VAL A 42 -11.11 -7.31 -9.46
N THR A 43 -11.43 -8.60 -9.63
CA THR A 43 -10.44 -9.67 -9.74
C THR A 43 -9.41 -9.36 -10.82
N GLY A 44 -8.13 -9.34 -10.41
CA GLY A 44 -7.01 -9.05 -11.31
C GLY A 44 -6.59 -7.58 -11.34
N HIS A 45 -7.37 -6.68 -10.75
CA HIS A 45 -6.95 -5.30 -10.54
C HIS A 45 -6.08 -5.19 -9.29
N ALA A 46 -5.09 -4.30 -9.31
CA ALA A 46 -4.20 -4.10 -8.18
C ALA A 46 -3.60 -2.70 -8.16
N HIS A 47 -3.60 -2.09 -6.98
CA HIS A 47 -2.78 -0.94 -6.67
C HIS A 47 -1.34 -1.41 -6.50
N ALA A 48 -0.49 -1.13 -7.48
CA ALA A 48 0.84 -1.73 -7.52
C ALA A 48 1.92 -0.75 -7.96
N VAL A 49 3.13 -0.93 -7.43
CA VAL A 49 4.32 -0.19 -7.85
C VAL A 49 5.12 -1.03 -8.85
N GLN A 50 5.50 -0.40 -9.97
CA GLN A 50 6.44 -0.97 -10.93
C GLN A 50 7.85 -0.42 -10.69
N GLY A 51 8.88 -1.22 -11.00
CA GLY A 51 10.30 -0.84 -10.85
C GLY A 51 10.92 -1.23 -9.50
N PRO A 52 12.18 -0.85 -9.26
CA PRO A 52 12.93 -1.16 -8.04
C PRO A 52 12.25 -0.65 -6.77
N GLY A 53 12.47 -1.34 -5.66
CA GLY A 53 11.93 -0.95 -4.35
C GLY A 53 11.57 -2.15 -3.48
N ARG A 54 11.19 -1.85 -2.24
CA ARG A 54 10.75 -2.81 -1.22
C ARG A 54 9.43 -2.37 -0.61
N LEU A 55 8.52 -3.31 -0.44
CA LEU A 55 7.31 -3.14 0.38
C LEU A 55 7.50 -4.00 1.64
N ILE A 56 7.27 -3.47 2.82
CA ILE A 56 7.41 -4.17 4.09
C ILE A 56 6.06 -4.08 4.81
N ARG A 57 5.52 -5.20 5.26
CA ARG A 57 4.32 -5.22 6.12
C ARG A 57 4.74 -5.11 7.58
N GLU A 58 4.24 -4.09 8.29
CA GLU A 58 4.29 -4.13 9.75
C GLU A 58 3.38 -5.27 10.25
N ALA A 59 3.73 -5.87 11.39
CA ALA A 59 3.01 -7.02 11.93
C ALA A 59 1.55 -6.67 12.27
N GLY A 60 0.67 -7.67 12.14
CA GLY A 60 -0.76 -7.56 12.42
C GLY A 60 -1.61 -7.42 11.14
N GLN A 61 -2.83 -7.96 11.18
CA GLN A 61 -3.73 -8.06 10.02
C GLN A 61 -4.03 -6.69 9.37
N PHE A 62 -3.89 -5.61 10.14
CA PHE A 62 -4.21 -4.23 9.74
C PHE A 62 -3.03 -3.28 9.92
N GLY A 63 -1.81 -3.80 10.09
CA GLY A 63 -0.61 -2.98 10.18
C GLY A 63 -0.41 -2.15 8.91
N PRO A 64 0.06 -0.89 9.03
CA PRO A 64 0.47 -0.13 7.86
C PRO A 64 1.63 -0.84 7.14
N MET A 65 1.83 -0.51 5.87
CA MET A 65 2.99 -0.98 5.12
C MET A 65 3.99 0.16 4.95
N LEU A 66 5.26 -0.19 4.91
CA LEU A 66 6.34 0.73 4.57
C LEU A 66 6.79 0.44 3.15
N LEU A 67 6.86 1.47 2.31
CA LEU A 67 7.33 1.38 0.93
C LEU A 67 8.61 2.19 0.80
N HIS A 68 9.69 1.55 0.34
CA HIS A 68 10.96 2.20 0.03
C HIS A 68 11.19 2.19 -1.49
N LEU A 69 11.37 3.37 -2.07
CA LEU A 69 11.63 3.59 -3.49
C LEU A 69 12.99 4.29 -3.66
N PRO A 70 14.09 3.56 -3.91
CA PRO A 70 15.42 4.17 -4.00
C PRO A 70 15.58 5.12 -5.20
N GLU A 71 14.86 4.87 -6.29
CA GLU A 71 14.91 5.63 -7.53
C GLU A 71 13.59 6.38 -7.82
N GLY A 72 12.67 6.36 -6.86
CA GLY A 72 11.27 6.71 -7.09
C GLY A 72 10.51 5.59 -7.81
N GLY A 73 9.28 5.86 -8.21
CA GLY A 73 8.43 4.86 -8.83
C GLY A 73 7.12 5.41 -9.33
N ARG A 74 6.25 4.51 -9.77
CA ARG A 74 4.89 4.85 -10.18
C ARG A 74 3.91 3.84 -9.61
N VAL A 75 2.82 4.35 -9.05
CA VAL A 75 1.67 3.52 -8.69
C VAL A 75 0.76 3.43 -9.89
N VAL A 76 0.43 2.21 -10.27
CA VAL A 76 -0.49 1.91 -11.36
C VAL A 76 -1.68 1.15 -10.80
N HIS A 77 -2.81 1.32 -11.46
CA HIS A 77 -4.02 0.52 -11.28
C HIS A 77 -4.73 0.49 -12.63
N GLU A 78 -5.44 -0.59 -12.91
CA GLU A 78 -6.08 -0.83 -14.20
C GLU A 78 -7.14 0.25 -14.55
N GLU A 79 -7.78 0.84 -13.53
CA GLU A 79 -8.84 1.85 -13.70
C GLU A 79 -8.44 3.29 -13.34
N HIS A 80 -7.31 3.48 -12.66
CA HIS A 80 -6.93 4.80 -12.15
C HIS A 80 -5.73 5.36 -12.90
N ALA A 81 -5.65 6.68 -12.96
CA ALA A 81 -4.47 7.37 -13.48
C ALA A 81 -3.21 6.95 -12.71
N VAL A 82 -2.09 6.89 -13.44
CA VAL A 82 -0.77 6.61 -12.87
C VAL A 82 -0.36 7.75 -11.94
N ILE A 83 0.17 7.40 -10.77
CA ILE A 83 0.70 8.36 -9.80
C ILE A 83 2.22 8.22 -9.74
N PRO A 84 2.99 9.24 -10.17
CA PRO A 84 4.43 9.25 -9.94
C PRO A 84 4.73 9.48 -8.46
N LEU A 85 5.68 8.73 -7.93
CA LEU A 85 6.20 8.88 -6.57
C LEU A 85 7.70 9.24 -6.64
N PRO A 86 8.16 10.23 -5.86
CA PRO A 86 9.58 10.54 -5.78
C PRO A 86 10.36 9.41 -5.08
N LYS A 87 11.68 9.50 -5.12
CA LYS A 87 12.54 8.63 -4.31
C LYS A 87 12.28 8.87 -2.82
N GLY A 88 12.36 7.82 -2.01
CA GLY A 88 12.27 7.91 -0.55
C GLY A 88 11.38 6.83 0.08
N TRP A 89 10.98 7.10 1.31
CA TRP A 89 10.15 6.23 2.14
C TRP A 89 8.71 6.74 2.20
N PHE A 90 7.79 5.79 2.27
CA PHE A 90 6.37 6.06 2.37
C PHE A 90 5.69 5.12 3.36
N ARG A 91 4.73 5.65 4.11
CA ARG A 91 3.72 4.85 4.80
C ARG A 91 2.52 4.65 3.87
N VAL A 92 2.16 3.39 3.67
CA VAL A 92 1.01 2.98 2.87
C VAL A 92 -0.08 2.45 3.81
N VAL A 93 -1.26 3.05 3.70
CA VAL A 93 -2.43 2.70 4.50
C VAL A 93 -3.55 2.28 3.56
N ARG A 94 -4.14 1.11 3.81
CA ARG A 94 -5.40 0.74 3.16
C ARG A 94 -6.54 1.43 3.90
N GLN A 95 -7.23 2.31 3.20
CA GLN A 95 -8.45 2.94 3.63
C GLN A 95 -9.58 1.91 3.61
N ARG A 96 -10.50 2.06 4.56
CA ARG A 96 -11.68 1.23 4.66
C ARG A 96 -12.87 2.15 4.82
N GLU A 97 -13.96 1.79 4.17
CA GLU A 97 -15.23 2.43 4.43
C GLU A 97 -15.73 2.03 5.82
N TYR A 98 -16.16 3.02 6.59
CA TYR A 98 -16.84 2.81 7.86
C TYR A 98 -18.34 2.92 7.62
N ALA A 99 -19.06 1.81 7.77
CA ALA A 99 -20.52 1.77 7.70
C ALA A 99 -21.10 1.55 9.12
N PRO A 100 -21.53 2.61 9.84
CA PRO A 100 -22.26 2.45 11.09
C PRO A 100 -23.69 1.94 10.79
N GLY A 101 -24.09 0.77 11.32
CA GLY A 101 -25.49 0.31 11.24
C GLY A 101 -25.77 -1.19 11.07
N ALA A 102 -24.77 -2.08 11.02
CA ALA A 102 -25.03 -3.52 10.99
C ALA A 102 -25.26 -4.11 12.40
N ILE A 103 -26.10 -3.46 13.22
CA ILE A 103 -26.73 -4.10 14.38
C ILE A 103 -28.19 -4.33 13.97
N ARG A 104 -28.49 -5.55 13.54
CA ARG A 104 -29.88 -5.99 13.41
C ARG A 104 -30.29 -6.62 14.72
N ILE A 105 -31.35 -6.09 15.32
CA ILE A 105 -32.09 -6.78 16.37
C ILE A 105 -32.86 -7.92 15.69
N VAL A 106 -32.72 -9.11 16.27
CA VAL A 106 -33.38 -10.36 15.90
C VAL A 106 -34.89 -10.25 16.15
N ALA A 107 -35.70 -10.79 15.24
CA ALA A 107 -37.10 -11.16 15.49
C ALA A 107 -37.16 -12.69 15.37
N ASP A 108 -37.79 -13.45 16.27
CA ASP A 108 -38.89 -13.18 17.21
C ASP A 108 -38.43 -13.11 18.70
#